data_AF-A0A920JJ37-F1
#
_entry.id   AF-A0A920JJ37-F1
#
_cell.length_a   1.000
_cell.length_b   1.000
_cell.length_c   1.000
_cell.angle_alpha   90.00
_cell.angle_beta   90.00
_cell.angle_gamma   90.00
#
_symmetry.space_group_name_H-M   'P 1'
#
loop_
_entity.id
_entity.type
_entity.pdbx_description
1 polymer ?
#
loop_
_entity_poly.entity_id
_entity_poly.type
_entity_poly.pdbx_seq_one_letter_code
_entity_poly.pdbx_strand_id
1 'polypeptide(L)' 'MDGHKFIFFLDLLNVLNMLDDEDGHVYEYNYNNSRQILVNGTDDQGRFIIRGVDPDDSYFIRDNSGQSRWQIQMGLKYQF' A
#
# COMPACT_ATOMS: atom_id res chain seq x y z
N MET A 1 -42.80 -13.84 -17.06
CA MET A 1 -41.69 -12.89 -16.90
C MET A 1 -40.78 -13.26 -15.73
N ASP A 2 -41.10 -14.32 -14.99
CA ASP A 2 -40.21 -14.91 -13.98
C ASP A 2 -39.13 -15.75 -14.67
N GLY A 3 -37.88 -15.59 -14.25
CA GLY A 3 -36.70 -16.32 -14.77
C GLY A 3 -35.59 -15.41 -15.30
N HIS A 4 -35.92 -14.25 -15.86
CA HIS A 4 -34.91 -13.32 -16.35
C HIS A 4 -34.39 -12.42 -15.22
N LYS A 5 -33.08 -12.43 -15.00
CA LYS A 5 -32.44 -11.54 -14.02
C LYS A 5 -31.24 -10.82 -14.62
N PHE A 6 -31.23 -9.50 -14.47
CA PHE A 6 -30.09 -8.63 -14.77
C PHE A 6 -29.41 -8.22 -13.48
N ILE A 7 -28.08 -8.18 -13.48
CA ILE A 7 -27.25 -7.70 -12.39
C ILE A 7 -26.28 -6.69 -12.98
N PHE A 8 -26.37 -5.45 -12.52
CA PHE A 8 -25.41 -4.40 -12.82
C PHE A 8 -24.45 -4.26 -11.64
N PHE A 9 -23.16 -4.12 -11.91
CA PHE A 9 -22.15 -3.89 -10.89
C PHE A 9 -21.24 -2.72 -11.28
N LEU A 10 -20.86 -1.97 -10.25
CA LEU A 10 -19.97 -0.83 -10.31
C LEU A 10 -18.99 -0.99 -9.15
N ASP A 11 -17.72 -1.15 -9.48
CA ASP A 11 -16.63 -1.30 -8.53
C ASP A 11 -15.75 -0.06 -8.60
N LEU A 12 -15.48 0.52 -7.43
CA LEU A 12 -14.63 1.69 -7.26
C LEU A 12 -13.45 1.29 -6.37
N LEU A 13 -12.23 1.52 -6.86
CA LEU A 13 -11.00 1.32 -6.11
C LEU A 13 -10.34 2.66 -5.82
N ASN A 14 -9.94 2.84 -4.56
CA ASN A 14 -9.26 4.04 -4.04
C ASN A 14 -10.08 5.34 -4.19
N VAL A 15 -11.27 5.36 -3.60
CA VAL A 15 -12.18 6.52 -3.64
C VAL A 15 -11.57 7.75 -2.96
N LEU A 16 -10.78 7.57 -1.89
CA LEU A 16 -10.12 8.68 -1.20
C LEU A 16 -9.18 9.42 -2.14
N ASN A 17 -8.33 8.68 -2.87
CA ASN A 17 -7.42 9.28 -3.83
C ASN A 17 -8.10 9.86 -5.08
N MET A 18 -9.35 9.46 -5.35
CA MET A 18 -10.18 10.09 -6.39
C MET A 18 -10.71 11.46 -5.95
N LEU A 19 -10.92 11.66 -4.65
CA LEU A 19 -11.48 12.89 -4.09
C LEU A 19 -10.40 13.90 -3.70
N ASP A 20 -9.25 13.42 -3.24
CA ASP A 20 -8.12 14.22 -2.79
C ASP A 20 -6.81 13.50 -3.17
N ASP A 21 -5.90 14.20 -3.86
CA ASP A 21 -4.64 13.63 -4.30
C ASP A 21 -3.59 13.52 -3.19
N GLU A 22 -3.84 14.12 -2.02
CA GLU A 22 -3.05 13.97 -0.78
C GLU A 22 -3.50 12.76 0.07
N ASP A 23 -4.69 12.22 -0.20
CA ASP A 23 -5.25 11.07 0.53
C ASP A 23 -5.24 9.78 -0.31
N GLY A 24 -5.27 8.62 0.38
CA GLY A 24 -5.32 7.31 -0.29
C GLY A 24 -4.00 6.89 -0.96
N HIS A 25 -2.88 7.46 -0.51
CA HIS A 25 -1.54 7.04 -0.91
C HIS A 25 -1.20 5.62 -0.47
N VAL A 26 -0.47 4.89 -1.32
CA VAL A 26 0.08 3.58 -1.00
C VAL A 26 1.51 3.76 -0.47
N TYR A 27 1.69 3.43 0.80
CA TYR A 27 3.00 3.41 1.46
C TYR A 27 3.59 1.99 1.37
N GLU A 28 4.81 1.89 0.89
CA GLU A 28 5.55 0.63 0.86
C GLU A 28 6.85 0.77 1.66
N TYR A 29 7.40 -0.36 2.11
CA TYR A 29 8.71 -0.39 2.77
C TYR A 29 9.80 -0.51 1.71
N ASN A 30 10.77 0.40 1.69
CA ASN A 30 11.78 0.45 0.60
C ASN A 30 12.90 -0.59 0.74
N TYR A 31 12.88 -1.41 1.79
CA TYR A 31 13.99 -2.30 2.07
C TYR A 31 13.53 -3.67 2.52
N ASN A 32 14.21 -4.69 1.98
CA ASN A 32 14.09 -6.10 2.35
C ASN A 32 14.48 -6.42 3.81
N ASN A 33 14.75 -5.39 4.61
CA ASN A 33 15.03 -5.49 6.03
C ASN A 33 14.38 -4.29 6.72
N SER A 34 13.37 -4.57 7.55
CA SER A 34 12.94 -3.62 8.57
C SER A 34 14.17 -3.33 9.43
N ARG A 35 14.74 -2.12 9.36
CA ARG A 35 15.88 -1.75 10.18
C ARG A 35 15.40 -1.36 11.58
N GLN A 36 14.59 -2.21 12.22
CA GLN A 36 14.13 -1.97 13.60
C GLN A 36 15.28 -1.85 14.61
N ILE A 37 16.51 -2.23 14.26
CA ILE A 37 17.66 -2.22 15.17
C ILE A 37 18.86 -1.54 14.50
N LEU A 38 19.33 -0.45 15.13
CA LEU A 38 20.53 0.26 14.74
C LEU A 38 21.76 -0.44 15.32
N VAL A 39 22.72 -0.80 14.46
CA VAL A 39 23.96 -1.47 14.85
C VAL A 39 25.15 -0.55 14.55
N ASN A 40 26.09 -0.44 15.50
CA ASN A 40 27.32 0.35 15.35
C ASN A 40 28.54 -0.55 15.52
N GLY A 41 28.79 -1.36 14.49
CA GLY A 41 29.93 -2.27 14.41
C GLY A 41 29.80 -3.50 15.30
N THR A 42 30.93 -4.16 15.52
CA THR A 42 31.06 -5.36 16.35
C THR A 42 32.05 -5.12 17.47
N ASP A 43 31.83 -5.76 18.62
CA ASP A 43 32.81 -5.80 19.68
C ASP A 43 34.01 -6.71 19.33
N ASP A 44 34.99 -6.76 20.22
CA ASP A 44 36.20 -7.58 20.07
C ASP A 44 35.94 -9.10 20.01
N GLN A 45 34.68 -9.53 20.15
CA GLN A 45 34.22 -10.92 20.04
C GLN A 45 33.35 -11.14 18.79
N GLY A 46 33.22 -10.13 17.91
CA GLY A 46 32.43 -10.20 16.69
C GLY A 46 30.92 -10.09 16.90
N ARG A 47 30.46 -9.71 18.10
CA ARG A 47 29.04 -9.53 18.40
C ARG A 47 28.60 -8.12 18.00
N PHE A 48 27.42 -8.00 17.39
CA PHE A 48 26.87 -6.70 16.99
C PHE A 48 26.56 -5.80 18.19
N ILE A 49 26.99 -4.54 18.12
CA ILE A 49 26.70 -3.53 19.15
C ILE A 49 25.39 -2.83 18.80
N ILE A 50 24.32 -3.16 19.51
CA ILE A 50 23.00 -2.54 19.35
C ILE A 50 23.00 -1.14 20.01
N ARG A 51 22.73 -0.10 19.22
CA ARG A 51 22.67 1.30 19.70
C ARG A 51 21.27 1.81 19.95
N GLY A 52 20.25 1.14 19.43
CA GLY A 52 18.86 1.52 19.61
C GLY A 52 17.93 0.93 18.56
N VAL A 53 16.71 1.44 18.55
CA VAL A 53 15.69 1.18 17.54
C VAL A 53 15.70 2.33 16.55
N ASP A 54 15.61 2.04 15.26
CA ASP A 54 15.46 3.08 14.24
C ASP A 54 14.06 3.70 14.39
N PRO A 55 13.95 5.01 14.67
CA PRO A 55 12.66 5.68 14.76
C PRO A 55 12.02 5.93 13.39
N ASP A 56 12.75 5.71 12.29
CA ASP A 56 12.22 5.82 10.93
C ASP A 56 11.77 4.43 10.45
N ASP A 57 10.45 4.31 10.27
CA ASP A 57 9.82 3.09 9.75
C ASP A 57 10.22 2.79 8.29
N SER A 58 11.03 3.66 7.66
CA SER A 58 11.56 3.53 6.30
C SER A 58 10.46 3.42 5.25
N TYR A 59 9.28 3.96 5.56
CA TYR A 59 8.21 4.09 4.60
C TYR A 59 8.63 5.07 3.51
N PHE A 60 8.39 4.67 2.28
CA PHE A 60 8.45 5.61 1.17
C PHE A 60 7.12 5.55 0.45
N ILE A 61 6.71 6.71 -0.05
CA ILE A 61 5.61 6.78 -0.99
C ILE A 61 6.14 6.18 -2.29
N ARG A 62 5.64 5.01 -2.67
CA ARG A 62 5.98 4.39 -3.96
C ARG A 62 5.61 5.32 -5.12
N ASP A 63 4.55 6.11 -4.91
CA ASP A 63 4.07 7.15 -5.80
C ASP A 63 4.82 8.48 -5.55
N ASN A 64 6.16 8.48 -5.67
CA ASN A 64 7.01 9.66 -5.48
C ASN A 64 6.80 10.78 -6.54
N SER A 65 5.64 10.80 -7.22
CA SER A 65 5.28 11.76 -8.25
C SER A 65 3.79 12.16 -8.26
N GLY A 66 3.05 11.97 -7.16
CA GLY A 66 1.64 12.43 -7.08
C GLY A 66 0.72 11.77 -8.12
N GLN A 67 1.00 10.52 -8.50
CA GLN A 67 0.13 9.79 -9.42
C GLN A 67 -1.12 9.34 -8.68
N SER A 68 -2.25 10.01 -8.94
CA SER A 68 -3.54 9.55 -8.46
C SER A 68 -3.87 8.19 -9.09
N ARG A 69 -4.10 7.18 -8.25
CA ARG A 69 -4.42 5.80 -8.60
C ARG A 69 -5.79 5.43 -8.09
N TRP A 70 -6.81 5.71 -8.90
CA TRP A 70 -8.17 5.23 -8.71
C TRP A 70 -8.60 4.40 -9.93
N GLN A 71 -9.53 3.48 -9.74
CA GLN A 71 -10.07 2.64 -10.81
C GLN A 71 -11.58 2.53 -10.69
N ILE A 72 -12.25 2.63 -11.84
CA ILE A 72 -13.68 2.36 -11.98
C ILE A 72 -13.83 1.15 -12.90
N GLN A 73 -14.56 0.14 -12.46
CA GLN A 73 -14.96 -1.00 -13.27
C GLN A 73 -16.48 -1.13 -13.27
N MET A 74 -17.05 -1.40 -14.43
CA MET A 74 -18.49 -1.61 -14.59
C MET A 74 -18.73 -2.92 -15.32
N GLY A 75 -19.84 -3.58 -15.00
CA GLY A 75 -20.29 -4.71 -15.79
C GLY A 75 -21.76 -5.04 -15.63
N LEU A 76 -22.22 -5.89 -16.55
CA LEU A 76 -23.59 -6.35 -16.67
C LEU A 76 -23.58 -7.87 -16.79
N LYS A 77 -24.32 -8.53 -15.92
CA LYS A 77 -24.60 -9.96 -15.99
C LYS A 77 -26.07 -10.19 -16.24
N TYR A 78 -26.34 -11.11 -17.15
CA TYR A 78 -27.68 -11.59 -17.43
C TYR A 78 -27.76 -13.10 -17.15
N GLN A 79 -28.85 -13.54 -16.54
CA GLN A 79 -29.09 -14.95 -16.20
C GLN A 79 -30.56 -15.33 -16.42
N PHE A 80 -30.76 -16.61 -16.74
CA PHE A 80 -32.04 -17.27 -17.02
C PHE A 80 -32.38 -18.27 -15.93
#